data_AF-A0A9P9KYR1-F1
#
_entry.id   AF-A0A9P9KYR1-F1
#
_cell.length_a   1.000
_cell.length_b   1.000
_cell.length_c   1.000
_cell.angle_alpha   90.00
_cell.angle_beta   90.00
_cell.angle_gamma   90.00
#
_symmetry.space_group_name_H-M   'P 1'
#
loop_
_entity.id
_entity.type
_entity.pdbx_description
1 polymer ?
#
loop_
_entity_poly.entity_id
_entity_poly.type
_entity_poly.pdbx_seq_one_letter_code
_entity_poly.pdbx_strand_id
1 'polypeptide(L)'
;MLSDQSLASVQRLLHEDVDFARSRTVTAAISKHGQLTRFEKMRLGDLLDAYVEMPGQDLKGSTPSEIYKEFFGHIFKSWVSTQTTNLRTALPSRPTHQTRIELGAPQAGSTPQGTRRSYDEMMYGPVFLSMEFDPEEETFAWTWYDGDNNTIKRKNLEVRLPRGTTIKIAKRTAIENYDNIERERITSHNRTQIIGAARRRISKWAQNGPESGGHVDGEDKLKPGEILPLRLASDVWLKTSKDNADIAAFIQSRRGGTAHY
;
A
#
# COMPACT_ATOMS: atom_id res chain seq x y z
N MET A 1 6.67 3.60 12.44
CA MET A 1 7.97 4.06 11.94
C MET A 1 9.01 3.12 12.49
N LEU A 2 9.89 2.59 11.64
CA LEU A 2 11.12 1.99 12.13
C LEU A 2 11.90 3.05 12.91
N SER A 3 12.65 2.66 13.93
CA SER A 3 13.52 3.59 14.64
C SER A 3 14.64 4.05 13.70
N ASP A 4 15.18 5.26 13.89
CA ASP A 4 16.38 5.75 13.18
C ASP A 4 17.55 4.73 13.25
N GLN A 5 17.55 3.90 14.28
CA GLN A 5 18.47 2.80 14.50
C GLN A 5 18.35 1.69 13.43
N SER A 6 17.16 1.42 12.90
CA SER A 6 16.95 0.43 11.84
C SER A 6 17.53 0.90 10.51
N LEU A 7 17.32 2.18 10.14
CA LEU A 7 17.89 2.77 8.92
C LEU A 7 19.42 2.73 8.95
N ALA A 8 20.02 3.19 10.06
CA ALA A 8 21.47 3.15 10.24
C ALA A 8 22.02 1.72 10.19
N SER A 9 21.28 0.74 10.72
CA SER A 9 21.68 -0.68 10.68
C SER A 9 21.62 -1.25 9.27
N VAL A 10 20.59 -0.92 8.49
CA VAL A 10 20.47 -1.34 7.07
C VAL A 10 21.56 -0.70 6.21
N GLN A 11 21.86 0.59 6.43
CA GLN A 11 22.97 1.27 5.75
C GLN A 11 24.32 0.66 6.09
N ARG A 12 24.54 0.28 7.35
CA ARG A 12 25.77 -0.42 7.74
C ARG A 12 25.98 -1.71 6.94
N LEU A 13 24.93 -2.49 6.71
CA LEU A 13 25.00 -3.69 5.89
C LEU A 13 25.42 -3.39 4.45
N LEU A 14 24.99 -2.25 3.87
CA LEU A 14 25.45 -1.82 2.55
C LEU A 14 26.95 -1.55 2.51
N HIS A 15 27.50 -0.95 3.57
CA HIS A 15 28.93 -0.63 3.68
C HIS A 15 29.82 -1.86 3.95
N GLU A 16 29.30 -2.81 4.73
CA GLU A 16 29.97 -4.04 5.15
C GLU A 16 29.80 -5.19 4.16
N ASP A 17 28.92 -5.05 3.16
CA ASP A 17 28.71 -6.09 2.15
C ASP A 17 29.99 -6.39 1.37
N VAL A 18 30.47 -7.63 1.51
CA VAL A 18 31.66 -8.15 0.84
C VAL A 18 31.35 -8.87 -0.48
N ASP A 19 30.07 -9.14 -0.77
CA ASP A 19 29.65 -9.80 -2.00
C ASP A 19 29.57 -8.78 -3.15
N PHE A 20 30.69 -8.39 -3.74
CA PHE A 20 30.69 -7.47 -4.88
C PHE A 20 31.70 -7.90 -5.96
N ALA A 21 31.42 -7.48 -7.20
CA ALA A 21 32.35 -7.69 -8.29
C ALA A 21 33.53 -6.71 -8.17
N ARG A 22 34.77 -7.22 -8.26
CA ARG A 22 35.97 -6.36 -8.33
C ARG A 22 36.05 -5.60 -9.66
N SER A 23 35.59 -6.24 -10.72
CA SER A 23 35.51 -5.68 -12.07
C SER A 23 34.52 -6.50 -12.89
N ARG A 24 34.07 -5.95 -14.01
CA ARG A 24 33.20 -6.59 -14.99
C ARG A 24 33.55 -6.06 -16.37
N THR A 25 33.40 -6.88 -17.42
CA THR A 25 33.52 -6.39 -18.79
C THR A 25 32.40 -5.41 -19.11
N VAL A 26 32.70 -4.44 -19.96
CA VAL A 26 31.70 -3.54 -20.55
C VAL A 26 30.63 -4.39 -21.25
N THR A 27 29.35 -4.02 -21.14
CA THR A 27 28.18 -4.74 -21.67
C THR A 27 27.83 -6.08 -21.01
N ALA A 28 28.60 -6.57 -20.04
CA ALA A 28 28.21 -7.78 -19.32
C ALA A 28 26.92 -7.57 -18.51
N ALA A 29 26.00 -8.53 -18.64
CA ALA A 29 24.72 -8.51 -17.96
C ALA A 29 24.88 -8.64 -16.43
N ILE A 30 24.02 -7.93 -15.71
CA ILE A 30 23.91 -7.94 -14.24
C ILE A 30 22.54 -8.53 -13.91
N SER A 31 22.53 -9.70 -13.30
CA SER A 31 21.34 -10.48 -12.92
C SER A 31 21.23 -10.71 -11.41
N LYS A 32 22.23 -10.32 -10.62
CA LYS A 32 22.22 -10.41 -9.15
C LYS A 32 23.07 -9.30 -8.53
N HIS A 33 22.77 -8.97 -7.27
CA HIS A 33 23.44 -7.87 -6.57
C HIS A 33 24.96 -8.08 -6.40
N GLY A 34 25.44 -9.32 -6.23
CA GLY A 34 26.88 -9.63 -6.17
C GLY A 34 27.70 -9.32 -7.42
N GLN A 35 27.03 -9.02 -8.55
CA GLN A 35 27.70 -8.60 -9.80
C GLN A 35 27.88 -7.08 -9.91
N LEU A 36 27.33 -6.32 -8.96
CA LEU A 36 27.58 -4.89 -8.83
C LEU A 36 28.94 -4.68 -8.18
N THR A 37 29.65 -3.64 -8.59
CA THR A 37 30.85 -3.19 -7.89
C THR A 37 30.49 -2.55 -6.56
N ARG A 38 31.50 -2.40 -5.67
CA ARG A 38 31.31 -1.70 -4.39
C ARG A 38 30.75 -0.29 -4.57
N PHE A 39 31.27 0.47 -5.54
CA PHE A 39 30.81 1.83 -5.81
C PHE A 39 29.37 1.86 -6.32
N GLU A 40 29.02 0.97 -7.26
CA GLU A 40 27.64 0.84 -7.76
C GLU A 40 26.65 0.51 -6.64
N LYS A 41 27.01 -0.39 -5.71
CA LYS A 41 26.18 -0.68 -4.54
C LYS A 41 25.97 0.53 -3.65
N MET A 42 27.04 1.25 -3.33
CA MET A 42 26.95 2.47 -2.53
C MET A 42 26.05 3.53 -3.19
N ARG A 43 25.99 3.56 -4.52
CA ARG A 43 25.13 4.45 -5.31
C ARG A 43 23.66 4.00 -5.38
N LEU A 44 23.29 2.92 -4.69
CA LEU A 44 21.90 2.55 -4.44
C LEU A 44 21.46 2.89 -3.00
N GLY A 45 22.34 3.45 -2.17
CA GLY A 45 22.06 3.75 -0.77
C GLY A 45 20.87 4.70 -0.58
N ASP A 46 20.73 5.72 -1.42
CA ASP A 46 19.57 6.63 -1.40
C ASP A 46 18.25 5.93 -1.74
N LEU A 47 18.29 4.93 -2.63
CA LEU A 47 17.13 4.12 -2.97
C LEU A 47 16.79 3.12 -1.87
N LEU A 48 17.79 2.62 -1.16
CA LEU A 48 17.61 1.78 0.02
C LEU A 48 17.00 2.58 1.17
N ASP A 49 17.44 3.82 1.39
CA ASP A 49 16.83 4.73 2.36
C ASP A 49 15.35 4.96 2.01
N ALA A 50 15.07 5.35 0.76
CA ALA A 50 13.69 5.51 0.28
C ALA A 50 12.87 4.22 0.41
N TYR A 51 13.49 3.04 0.26
CA TYR A 51 12.83 1.74 0.43
C TYR A 51 12.50 1.46 1.89
N VAL A 52 13.35 1.86 2.84
CA VAL A 52 13.11 1.65 4.27
C VAL A 52 12.03 2.62 4.78
N GLU A 53 12.04 3.84 4.25
CA GLU A 53 11.16 4.93 4.70
C GLU A 53 9.83 5.01 3.96
N MET A 54 9.59 4.18 2.94
CA MET A 54 8.40 4.35 2.11
C MET A 54 7.10 4.21 2.91
N PRO A 55 6.13 5.14 2.72
CA PRO A 55 4.86 5.10 3.43
C PRO A 55 4.10 3.79 3.19
N GLY A 56 3.47 3.28 4.25
CA GLY A 56 2.56 2.14 4.18
C GLY A 56 3.20 0.78 4.35
N GLN A 57 4.51 0.68 4.24
CA GLN A 57 5.25 -0.55 4.46
C GLN A 57 5.17 -1.00 5.92
N ASP A 58 4.87 -2.28 6.11
CA ASP A 58 4.92 -2.91 7.42
C ASP A 58 6.23 -3.68 7.57
N LEU A 59 7.22 -3.03 8.20
CA LEU A 59 8.52 -3.63 8.53
C LEU A 59 8.57 -4.13 9.98
N LYS A 60 7.43 -4.23 10.66
CA LYS A 60 7.38 -4.73 12.04
C LYS A 60 7.88 -6.17 12.07
N GLY A 61 8.90 -6.41 12.91
CA GLY A 61 9.51 -7.73 13.07
C GLY A 61 10.56 -8.08 12.02
N SER A 62 10.74 -7.28 10.96
CA SER A 62 11.82 -7.49 9.99
C SER A 62 13.15 -7.03 10.54
N THR A 63 14.15 -7.89 10.44
CA THR A 63 15.55 -7.55 10.76
C THR A 63 16.17 -6.69 9.67
N PRO A 64 17.22 -5.89 9.97
CA PRO A 64 17.95 -5.14 8.96
C PRO A 64 18.46 -6.00 7.79
N SER A 65 18.86 -7.26 8.07
CA SER A 65 19.35 -8.19 7.04
C SER A 65 18.23 -8.64 6.10
N GLU A 66 17.02 -8.88 6.62
CA GLU A 66 15.87 -9.23 5.80
C GLU A 66 15.46 -8.07 4.89
N ILE A 67 15.40 -6.86 5.41
CA ILE A 67 15.08 -5.65 4.62
C ILE A 67 16.09 -5.46 3.49
N TYR A 68 17.38 -5.59 3.81
CA TYR A 68 18.47 -5.51 2.83
C TYR A 68 18.33 -6.56 1.72
N LYS A 69 18.07 -7.82 2.08
CA LYS A 69 17.85 -8.91 1.12
C LYS A 69 16.58 -8.71 0.30
N GLU A 70 15.50 -8.24 0.91
CA GLU A 70 14.23 -7.97 0.22
C GLU A 70 14.39 -6.87 -0.83
N PHE A 71 15.11 -5.78 -0.51
CA PHE A 71 15.40 -4.69 -1.43
C PHE A 71 16.11 -5.21 -2.70
N PHE A 72 17.25 -5.88 -2.55
CA PHE A 72 17.98 -6.43 -3.69
C PHE A 72 17.21 -7.56 -4.38
N GLY A 73 16.48 -8.37 -3.62
CA GLY A 73 15.59 -9.39 -4.13
C GLY A 73 14.55 -8.80 -5.09
N HIS A 74 13.90 -7.69 -4.71
CA HIS A 74 12.94 -7.00 -5.56
C HIS A 74 13.59 -6.38 -6.80
N ILE A 75 14.81 -5.84 -6.70
CA ILE A 75 15.53 -5.30 -7.86
C ILE A 75 15.72 -6.38 -8.93
N PHE A 76 16.21 -7.56 -8.53
CA PHE A 76 16.58 -8.61 -9.47
C PHE A 76 15.48 -9.67 -9.71
N LYS A 77 14.32 -9.54 -9.06
CA LYS A 77 13.18 -10.46 -9.25
C LYS A 77 12.75 -10.49 -10.71
N SER A 78 13.00 -11.63 -11.36
CA SER A 78 12.70 -11.90 -12.76
C SER A 78 13.24 -10.83 -13.72
N TRP A 79 14.38 -10.22 -13.39
CA TRP A 79 14.95 -9.11 -14.17
C TRP A 79 16.47 -9.23 -14.32
N VAL A 80 16.97 -8.86 -15.51
CA VAL A 80 18.41 -8.73 -15.80
C VAL A 80 18.68 -7.42 -16.53
N SER A 81 19.89 -6.87 -16.41
CA SER A 81 20.21 -5.52 -16.89
C SER A 81 20.10 -5.29 -18.40
N THR A 82 20.08 -6.35 -19.20
CA THR A 82 19.89 -6.31 -20.66
C THR A 82 18.42 -6.19 -21.06
N GLN A 83 17.49 -6.44 -20.14
CA GLN A 83 16.06 -6.24 -20.39
C GLN A 83 15.72 -4.75 -20.31
N THR A 84 14.64 -4.37 -21.01
CA THR A 84 14.08 -3.02 -20.91
C THR A 84 13.78 -2.68 -19.45
N THR A 85 14.20 -1.49 -19.04
CA THR A 85 13.98 -1.00 -17.69
C THR A 85 12.52 -0.63 -17.49
N ASN A 86 12.03 -0.76 -16.26
CA ASN A 86 10.66 -0.39 -15.94
C ASN A 86 10.49 1.12 -16.19
N LEU A 87 9.51 1.46 -17.03
CA LEU A 87 9.04 2.84 -17.19
C LEU A 87 8.49 3.34 -15.86
N ARG A 88 8.60 4.65 -15.63
CA ARG A 88 7.91 5.33 -14.52
C ARG A 88 6.42 5.02 -14.67
N THR A 89 5.85 4.32 -13.71
CA THR A 89 4.44 3.93 -13.78
C THR A 89 3.59 5.06 -13.21
N ALA A 90 2.42 5.28 -13.80
CA ALA A 90 1.43 6.14 -13.17
C ALA A 90 0.83 5.43 -11.96
N LEU A 91 0.42 6.18 -10.94
CA LEU A 91 -0.36 5.64 -9.84
C LEU A 91 -1.68 5.08 -10.41
N PRO A 92 -2.02 3.80 -10.19
CA PRO A 92 -3.29 3.26 -10.66
C PRO A 92 -4.46 4.02 -10.05
N SER A 93 -5.53 4.19 -10.84
CA SER A 93 -6.79 4.76 -10.37
C SER A 93 -7.37 3.91 -9.23
N ARG A 94 -8.08 4.56 -8.31
CA ARG A 94 -8.83 3.87 -7.24
C ARG A 94 -9.89 2.95 -7.87
N PRO A 95 -9.88 1.63 -7.62
CA PRO A 95 -10.93 0.75 -8.12
C PRO A 95 -12.32 1.14 -7.56
N THR A 96 -13.36 1.07 -8.39
CA THR A 96 -14.75 1.41 -8.02
C THR A 96 -15.33 0.56 -6.88
N HIS A 97 -14.77 -0.63 -6.63
CA HIS A 97 -15.16 -1.50 -5.52
C HIS A 97 -14.44 -1.16 -4.19
N GLN A 98 -13.51 -0.20 -4.17
CA GLN A 98 -12.91 0.29 -2.91
C GLN A 98 -13.90 1.05 -2.04
N THR A 99 -14.83 1.76 -2.67
CA THR A 99 -15.75 2.64 -1.96
C THR A 99 -16.93 1.87 -1.39
N ARG A 100 -17.29 0.71 -1.98
CA ARG A 100 -18.52 -0.02 -1.66
C ARG A 100 -18.25 -1.32 -0.89
N ILE A 101 -18.75 -1.39 0.34
CA ILE A 101 -18.76 -2.63 1.14
C ILE A 101 -20.17 -3.24 1.16
N GLU A 102 -20.26 -4.56 1.08
CA GLU A 102 -21.49 -5.30 1.37
C GLU A 102 -21.54 -5.61 2.87
N LEU A 103 -22.65 -5.26 3.52
CA LEU A 103 -22.88 -5.56 4.93
C LEU A 103 -23.66 -6.87 5.11
N GLY A 104 -24.28 -7.36 4.05
CA GLY A 104 -25.12 -8.56 4.02
C GLY A 104 -26.61 -8.23 4.07
N ALA A 105 -27.42 -9.29 4.11
CA ALA A 105 -28.88 -9.25 4.24
C ALA A 105 -29.30 -9.52 5.71
N PRO A 106 -30.38 -8.91 6.22
CA PRO A 106 -30.98 -9.37 7.46
C PRO A 106 -31.56 -10.78 7.27
N GLN A 107 -31.37 -11.69 8.24
CA GLN A 107 -31.88 -13.06 8.13
C GLN A 107 -33.41 -13.07 7.95
N ALA A 108 -33.86 -13.56 6.79
CA ALA A 108 -35.26 -13.87 6.55
C ALA A 108 -35.59 -15.28 7.10
N GLY A 109 -36.57 -15.35 7.99
CA GLY A 109 -37.35 -16.57 8.14
C GLY A 109 -38.32 -16.67 6.98
N SER A 110 -38.24 -17.78 6.21
CA SER A 110 -39.18 -18.21 5.16
C SER A 110 -39.44 -17.27 3.97
N THR A 111 -39.00 -17.70 2.78
CA THR A 111 -39.32 -17.12 1.47
C THR A 111 -40.80 -17.28 1.09
N PRO A 112 -41.52 -16.23 0.66
CA PRO A 112 -42.75 -16.37 -0.11
C PRO A 112 -42.43 -16.42 -1.61
N GLN A 113 -42.80 -17.53 -2.25
CA GLN A 113 -42.73 -17.71 -3.70
C GLN A 113 -43.82 -16.86 -4.38
N GLY A 114 -43.45 -15.80 -5.10
CA GLY A 114 -44.40 -14.98 -5.86
C GLY A 114 -43.72 -14.03 -6.85
N THR A 115 -44.32 -13.88 -8.04
CA THR A 115 -43.79 -13.16 -9.22
C THR A 115 -43.74 -11.62 -9.11
N ARG A 116 -43.99 -11.06 -7.92
CA ARG A 116 -43.75 -9.67 -7.54
C ARG A 116 -42.88 -9.71 -6.30
N ARG A 117 -41.69 -9.09 -6.34
CA ARG A 117 -40.81 -9.02 -5.17
C ARG A 117 -41.62 -8.57 -3.96
N SER A 118 -41.70 -9.40 -2.93
CA SER A 118 -42.48 -9.07 -1.75
C SER A 118 -41.83 -7.86 -1.06
N TYR A 119 -42.63 -7.07 -0.34
CA TYR A 119 -42.11 -6.00 0.51
C TYR A 119 -40.98 -6.49 1.43
N ASP A 120 -41.04 -7.77 1.81
CA ASP A 120 -40.01 -8.48 2.57
C ASP A 120 -38.72 -8.65 1.77
N GLU A 121 -38.73 -9.06 0.50
CA GLU A 121 -37.50 -9.13 -0.31
C GLU A 121 -36.82 -7.75 -0.47
N MET A 122 -37.60 -6.67 -0.55
CA MET A 122 -37.04 -5.31 -0.50
C MET A 122 -36.49 -4.98 0.90
N MET A 123 -37.14 -5.37 1.98
CA MET A 123 -36.65 -5.07 3.34
C MET A 123 -35.45 -5.94 3.78
N TYR A 124 -35.33 -7.14 3.23
CA TYR A 124 -34.34 -8.16 3.62
C TYR A 124 -33.25 -8.42 2.57
N GLY A 125 -33.13 -7.60 1.54
CA GLY A 125 -32.04 -7.66 0.56
C GLY A 125 -30.70 -7.16 1.10
N PRO A 126 -29.57 -7.43 0.39
CA PRO A 126 -28.25 -6.98 0.82
C PRO A 126 -28.15 -5.45 0.87
N VAL A 127 -27.53 -4.95 1.94
CA VAL A 127 -27.23 -3.52 2.11
C VAL A 127 -25.77 -3.25 1.81
N PHE A 128 -25.53 -2.20 1.04
CA PHE A 128 -24.20 -1.72 0.70
C PHE A 128 -23.96 -0.32 1.25
N LEU A 129 -22.74 -0.06 1.68
CA LEU A 129 -22.28 1.27 2.05
C LEU A 129 -21.19 1.70 1.08
N SER A 130 -21.40 2.83 0.40
CA SER A 130 -20.37 3.54 -0.34
C SER A 130 -19.78 4.66 0.50
N MET A 131 -18.46 4.68 0.61
CA MET A 131 -17.66 5.74 1.21
C MET A 131 -16.86 6.44 0.13
N GLU A 132 -17.14 7.72 -0.08
CA GLU A 132 -16.27 8.61 -0.85
C GLU A 132 -15.44 9.42 0.15
N PHE A 133 -14.13 9.42 -0.03
CA PHE A 133 -13.19 10.13 0.83
C PHE A 133 -12.29 11.01 -0.03
N ASP A 134 -12.29 12.31 0.29
CA ASP A 134 -11.37 13.27 -0.27
C ASP A 134 -10.23 13.51 0.72
N PRO A 135 -8.99 13.05 0.42
CA PRO A 135 -7.86 13.21 1.31
C PRO A 135 -7.32 14.64 1.38
N GLU A 136 -7.60 15.50 0.40
CA GLU A 136 -7.13 16.89 0.37
C GLU A 136 -8.06 17.79 1.17
N GLU A 137 -9.37 17.63 0.95
CA GLU A 137 -10.39 18.37 1.70
C GLU A 137 -10.70 17.75 3.07
N GLU A 138 -10.13 16.58 3.37
CA GLU A 138 -10.39 15.80 4.60
C GLU A 138 -11.90 15.49 4.80
N THR A 139 -12.66 15.29 3.71
CA THR A 139 -14.12 15.10 3.76
C THR A 139 -14.57 13.68 3.46
N PHE A 140 -15.73 13.30 4.03
CA PHE A 140 -16.38 12.01 3.83
C PHE A 140 -17.80 12.18 3.31
N ALA A 141 -18.16 11.49 2.23
CA ALA A 141 -19.53 11.29 1.81
C ALA A 141 -19.94 9.82 1.95
N TRP A 142 -21.15 9.60 2.45
CA TRP A 142 -21.68 8.28 2.79
C TRP A 142 -22.99 8.05 2.05
N THR A 143 -23.02 7.05 1.18
CA THR A 143 -24.23 6.70 0.43
C THR A 143 -24.57 5.23 0.63
N TRP A 144 -25.82 4.95 0.96
CA TRP A 144 -26.30 3.61 1.25
C TRP A 144 -27.10 3.09 0.07
N TYR A 145 -26.88 1.85 -0.32
CA TYR A 145 -27.56 1.22 -1.46
C TYR A 145 -28.14 -0.13 -1.08
N ASP A 146 -29.22 -0.53 -1.75
CA ASP A 146 -29.70 -1.89 -1.70
C ASP A 146 -29.13 -2.77 -2.84
N GLY A 147 -29.58 -4.02 -2.89
CA GLY A 147 -29.21 -5.00 -3.92
C GLY A 147 -29.51 -4.56 -5.35
N ASP A 148 -30.43 -3.64 -5.55
CA ASP A 148 -30.78 -3.10 -6.87
C ASP A 148 -30.08 -1.76 -7.17
N ASN A 149 -29.11 -1.38 -6.33
CA ASN A 149 -28.37 -0.13 -6.45
C ASN A 149 -29.23 1.14 -6.23
N ASN A 150 -30.38 1.02 -5.56
CA ASN A 150 -31.19 2.18 -5.18
C ASN A 150 -30.71 2.77 -3.86
N THR A 151 -30.70 4.10 -3.76
CA THR A 151 -30.27 4.77 -2.53
C THR A 151 -31.25 4.55 -1.38
N ILE A 152 -30.73 4.09 -0.24
CA ILE A 152 -31.50 3.88 0.99
C ILE A 152 -31.53 5.19 1.79
N LYS A 153 -32.74 5.70 2.06
CA LYS A 153 -32.92 6.87 2.92
C LYS A 153 -32.63 6.51 4.38
N ARG A 154 -32.01 7.42 5.14
CA ARG A 154 -31.61 7.22 6.55
C ARG A 154 -32.73 6.66 7.45
N LYS A 155 -33.97 7.15 7.28
CA LYS A 155 -35.14 6.69 8.05
C LYS A 155 -35.47 5.20 7.89
N ASN A 156 -35.01 4.57 6.81
CA ASN A 156 -35.23 3.16 6.49
C ASN A 156 -33.97 2.32 6.70
N LEU A 157 -32.86 2.92 7.13
CA LEU A 157 -31.57 2.24 7.16
C LEU A 157 -31.47 1.28 8.35
N GLU A 158 -31.87 1.72 9.54
CA GLU A 158 -31.71 0.95 10.78
C GLU A 158 -32.45 -0.39 10.75
N VAL A 159 -33.62 -0.44 10.10
CA VAL A 159 -34.41 -1.67 9.93
C VAL A 159 -33.86 -2.63 8.87
N ARG A 160 -32.99 -2.15 7.98
CA ARG A 160 -32.37 -2.94 6.89
C ARG A 160 -30.96 -3.42 7.23
N LEU A 161 -30.34 -2.89 8.29
CA LEU A 161 -29.01 -3.35 8.69
C LEU A 161 -29.06 -4.79 9.23
N PRO A 162 -28.07 -5.64 8.91
CA PRO A 162 -27.95 -6.96 9.51
C PRO A 162 -27.92 -6.89 11.04
N ARG A 163 -28.44 -7.92 11.72
CA ARG A 163 -28.39 -8.00 13.20
C ARG A 163 -26.97 -7.81 13.71
N GLY A 164 -26.82 -6.98 14.74
CA GLY A 164 -25.51 -6.67 15.33
C GLY A 164 -24.68 -5.65 14.55
N THR A 165 -25.11 -5.25 13.35
CA THR A 165 -24.45 -4.19 12.57
C THR A 165 -25.12 -2.85 12.85
N THR A 166 -24.34 -1.89 13.36
CA THR A 166 -24.78 -0.51 13.50
C THR A 166 -24.19 0.36 12.39
N ILE A 167 -24.75 1.54 12.17
CA ILE A 167 -24.17 2.55 11.26
C ILE A 167 -22.70 2.82 11.59
N LYS A 168 -22.35 2.87 12.89
CA LYS A 168 -20.98 3.09 13.36
C LYS A 168 -20.05 1.94 12.95
N ILE A 169 -20.49 0.70 13.11
CA ILE A 169 -19.72 -0.49 12.71
C ILE A 169 -19.50 -0.50 11.19
N ALA A 170 -20.56 -0.28 10.42
CA ALA A 170 -20.48 -0.23 8.96
C ALA A 170 -19.51 0.84 8.45
N LYS A 171 -19.58 2.08 8.98
CA LYS A 171 -18.62 3.13 8.64
C LYS A 171 -17.19 2.77 8.99
N ARG A 172 -16.96 2.16 10.16
CA ARG A 172 -15.64 1.66 10.56
C ARG A 172 -15.13 0.62 9.55
N THR A 173 -15.95 -0.35 9.18
CA THR A 173 -15.58 -1.37 8.18
C THR A 173 -15.23 -0.75 6.83
N ALA A 174 -15.96 0.27 6.39
CA ALA A 174 -15.66 0.96 5.13
C ALA A 174 -14.32 1.71 5.18
N ILE A 175 -14.02 2.37 6.32
CA ILE A 175 -12.74 3.03 6.56
C ILE A 175 -11.59 2.01 6.56
N GLU A 176 -11.75 0.89 7.27
CA GLU A 176 -10.73 -0.17 7.31
C GLU A 176 -10.48 -0.75 5.91
N ASN A 177 -11.54 -0.98 5.14
CA ASN A 177 -11.43 -1.46 3.76
C ASN A 177 -10.67 -0.47 2.88
N TYR A 178 -11.02 0.81 2.94
CA TYR A 178 -10.31 1.87 2.22
C TYR A 178 -8.82 1.91 2.61
N ASP A 179 -8.52 1.95 3.91
CA ASP A 179 -7.14 2.06 4.40
C ASP A 179 -6.27 0.89 3.97
N ASN A 180 -6.81 -0.33 3.99
CA ASN A 180 -6.08 -1.52 3.54
C ASN A 180 -5.72 -1.42 2.06
N ILE A 181 -6.68 -1.03 1.22
CA ILE A 181 -6.46 -0.97 -0.22
C ILE A 181 -5.59 0.23 -0.59
N GLU A 182 -5.76 1.38 0.08
CA GLU A 182 -4.92 2.56 -0.14
C GLU A 182 -3.48 2.31 0.28
N ARG A 183 -3.26 1.60 1.39
CA ARG A 183 -1.93 1.17 1.82
C ARG A 183 -1.25 0.32 0.76
N GLU A 184 -1.92 -0.72 0.24
CA GLU A 184 -1.34 -1.58 -0.79
C GLU A 184 -1.04 -0.79 -2.07
N ARG A 185 -2.00 0.03 -2.51
CA ARG A 185 -1.89 0.86 -3.72
C ARG A 185 -0.69 1.82 -3.67
N ILE A 186 -0.54 2.56 -2.57
CA ILE A 186 0.56 3.52 -2.39
C ILE A 186 1.90 2.79 -2.19
N THR A 187 1.94 1.77 -1.33
CA THR A 187 3.19 1.03 -1.05
C THR A 187 3.71 0.33 -2.30
N SER A 188 2.83 -0.32 -3.06
CA SER A 188 3.19 -1.02 -4.31
C SER A 188 3.68 -0.04 -5.39
N HIS A 189 3.04 1.13 -5.51
CA HIS A 189 3.49 2.18 -6.42
C HIS A 189 4.87 2.72 -6.03
N ASN A 190 5.05 3.15 -4.78
CA ASN A 190 6.31 3.68 -4.28
C ASN A 190 7.46 2.67 -4.46
N ARG A 191 7.21 1.40 -4.10
CA ARG A 191 8.15 0.29 -4.34
C ARG A 191 8.53 0.20 -5.82
N THR A 192 7.55 0.24 -6.72
CA THR A 192 7.80 0.16 -8.17
C THR A 192 8.68 1.31 -8.67
N GLN A 193 8.48 2.53 -8.16
CA GLN A 193 9.29 3.69 -8.53
C GLN A 193 10.75 3.55 -8.07
N ILE A 194 10.96 3.13 -6.82
CA ILE A 194 12.29 2.88 -6.24
C ILE A 194 13.02 1.80 -7.02
N ILE A 195 12.37 0.65 -7.24
CA ILE A 195 12.95 -0.48 -7.98
C ILE A 195 13.21 -0.12 -9.44
N GLY A 196 12.31 0.64 -10.08
CA GLY A 196 12.50 1.15 -11.43
C GLY A 196 13.73 2.06 -11.53
N ALA A 197 13.93 2.97 -10.57
CA ALA A 197 15.12 3.82 -10.51
C ALA A 197 16.40 2.99 -10.36
N ALA A 198 16.41 1.99 -9.47
CA ALA A 198 17.55 1.09 -9.30
C ALA A 198 17.88 0.35 -10.60
N ARG A 199 16.87 -0.23 -11.26
CA ARG A 199 17.05 -0.96 -12.54
C ARG A 199 17.61 -0.06 -13.64
N ARG A 200 17.15 1.19 -13.76
CA ARG A 200 17.71 2.15 -14.74
C ARG A 200 19.19 2.44 -14.49
N ARG A 201 19.57 2.72 -13.24
CA ARG A 201 20.99 2.91 -12.86
C ARG A 201 21.82 1.69 -13.24
N ILE A 202 21.36 0.51 -12.85
CA ILE A 202 22.05 -0.77 -13.08
C ILE A 202 22.19 -1.06 -14.59
N SER A 203 21.18 -0.80 -15.41
CA SER A 203 21.28 -0.98 -16.86
C SER A 203 22.32 -0.06 -17.50
N LYS A 204 22.45 1.19 -17.05
CA LYS A 204 23.49 2.11 -17.55
C LYS A 204 24.87 1.69 -17.08
N TRP A 205 25.01 1.25 -15.84
CA TRP A 205 26.27 0.67 -15.34
C TRP A 205 26.65 -0.63 -16.06
N ALA A 206 25.65 -1.43 -16.47
CA ALA A 206 25.85 -2.60 -17.31
C ALA A 206 26.53 -2.24 -18.64
N GLN A 207 26.03 -1.18 -19.29
CA GLN A 207 26.49 -0.68 -20.58
C GLN A 207 27.86 0.00 -20.50
N ASN A 208 28.07 0.87 -19.52
CA ASN A 208 29.29 1.69 -19.41
C ASN A 208 30.46 0.94 -18.74
N GLY A 209 30.16 -0.11 -17.98
CA GLY A 209 31.16 -0.83 -17.20
C GLY A 209 31.58 -0.12 -15.91
N PRO A 210 32.49 -0.75 -15.15
CA PRO A 210 32.84 -0.34 -13.79
C PRO A 210 33.61 0.98 -13.72
N GLU A 211 34.27 1.39 -14.81
CA GLU A 211 35.01 2.67 -14.90
C GLU A 211 34.10 3.90 -14.76
N SER A 212 32.79 3.74 -15.00
CA SER A 212 31.80 4.79 -14.75
C SER A 212 31.66 5.17 -13.27
N GLY A 213 32.23 4.40 -12.34
CA GLY A 213 32.22 4.67 -10.90
C GLY A 213 30.80 4.69 -10.30
N GLY A 214 29.85 4.04 -10.96
CA GLY A 214 28.43 4.07 -10.57
C GLY A 214 27.79 5.45 -10.78
N HIS A 215 28.15 6.17 -11.86
CA HIS A 215 27.53 7.45 -12.19
C HIS A 215 26.00 7.36 -12.22
N VAL A 216 25.30 8.32 -11.61
CA VAL A 216 23.84 8.37 -11.56
C VAL A 216 23.35 9.63 -12.27
N ASP A 217 22.69 9.43 -13.40
CA ASP A 217 22.08 10.51 -14.17
C ASP A 217 20.93 11.16 -13.40
N GLY A 218 20.68 12.44 -13.65
CA GLY A 218 19.62 13.20 -12.96
C GLY A 218 18.22 12.62 -13.16
N GLU A 219 17.97 11.97 -14.29
CA GLU A 219 16.70 11.31 -14.62
C GLU A 219 16.46 9.99 -13.83
N ASP A 220 17.52 9.38 -13.32
CA ASP A 220 17.51 8.14 -12.55
C ASP A 220 17.53 8.35 -11.04
N LYS A 221 17.56 9.62 -10.62
CA LYS A 221 17.29 10.02 -9.24
C LYS A 221 15.78 10.03 -9.00
N LEU A 222 15.40 9.66 -7.77
CA LEU A 222 14.03 9.90 -7.33
C LEU A 222 13.82 11.41 -7.23
N LYS A 223 12.77 11.91 -7.87
CA LYS A 223 12.41 13.33 -7.83
C LYS A 223 11.46 13.60 -6.64
N PRO A 224 11.44 14.83 -6.11
CA PRO A 224 10.44 15.23 -5.13
C PRO A 224 9.02 14.92 -5.63
N GLY A 225 8.21 14.28 -4.78
CA GLY A 225 6.84 13.88 -5.12
C GLY A 225 6.70 12.55 -5.89
N GLU A 226 7.78 11.86 -6.26
CA GLU A 226 7.68 10.52 -6.86
C GLU A 226 7.35 9.43 -5.83
N ILE A 227 7.78 9.63 -4.59
CA ILE A 227 7.34 8.82 -3.45
C ILE A 227 6.13 9.51 -2.86
N LEU A 228 4.97 8.88 -3.01
CA LEU A 228 3.70 9.44 -2.61
C LEU A 228 3.43 9.21 -1.12
N PRO A 229 2.87 10.20 -0.42
CA PRO A 229 2.47 10.03 0.98
C PRO A 229 1.29 9.05 1.09
N LEU A 230 1.21 8.34 2.21
CA LEU A 230 0.02 7.55 2.56
C LEU A 230 -0.95 8.41 3.38
N ARG A 231 -2.17 8.59 2.87
CA ARG A 231 -3.26 9.29 3.54
C ARG A 231 -4.36 8.31 3.89
N LEU A 232 -4.53 8.02 5.18
CA LEU A 232 -5.52 7.08 5.67
C LEU A 232 -6.81 7.81 6.07
N ALA A 233 -7.94 7.23 5.68
CA ALA A 233 -9.26 7.66 6.11
C ALA A 233 -9.38 7.55 7.64
N SER A 234 -8.79 6.52 8.26
CA SER A 234 -8.82 6.39 9.73
C SER A 234 -8.16 7.56 10.44
N ASP A 235 -7.02 8.07 9.95
CA ASP A 235 -6.31 9.15 10.63
C ASP A 235 -7.12 10.47 10.59
N VAL A 236 -7.76 10.77 9.46
CA VAL A 236 -8.67 11.92 9.32
C VAL A 236 -9.93 11.73 10.15
N TRP A 237 -10.51 10.53 10.15
CA TRP A 237 -11.70 10.22 10.95
C TRP A 237 -11.45 10.44 12.46
N LEU A 238 -10.28 10.05 12.96
CA LEU A 238 -9.87 10.26 14.35
C LEU A 238 -9.68 11.75 14.69
N LYS A 239 -9.13 12.52 13.77
CA LYS A 239 -8.92 13.97 13.92
C LYS A 239 -10.24 14.74 13.97
N THR A 240 -11.21 14.34 13.14
CA THR A 240 -12.45 15.09 12.90
C THR A 240 -13.61 14.67 13.80
N SER A 241 -13.63 13.43 14.28
CA SER A 241 -14.71 12.92 15.14
C SER A 241 -14.45 13.16 16.63
N LYS A 242 -14.84 14.33 17.16
CA LYS A 242 -14.84 14.60 18.61
C LYS A 242 -15.74 13.65 19.43
N ASP A 243 -16.71 12.96 18.80
CA ASP A 243 -17.73 12.13 19.46
C ASP A 243 -17.58 10.60 19.24
N ASN A 244 -16.43 10.11 18.78
CA ASN A 244 -16.22 8.67 18.50
C ASN A 244 -15.03 8.07 19.25
N ALA A 245 -14.88 8.38 20.54
CA ALA A 245 -13.84 7.82 21.41
C ALA A 245 -13.77 6.28 21.36
N ASP A 246 -14.91 5.59 21.24
CA ASP A 246 -14.98 4.12 21.17
C ASP A 246 -14.43 3.54 19.85
N ILE A 247 -14.54 4.28 18.75
CA ILE A 247 -13.94 3.88 17.45
C ILE A 247 -12.44 4.15 17.48
N ALA A 248 -12.03 5.27 18.09
CA ALA A 248 -10.63 5.61 18.29
C ALA A 248 -9.89 4.58 19.15
N ALA A 249 -10.47 4.19 20.29
CA ALA A 249 -9.91 3.19 21.19
C ALA A 249 -9.75 1.82 20.51
N PHE A 250 -10.70 1.42 19.65
CA PHE A 250 -10.60 0.15 18.91
C PHE A 250 -9.53 0.16 17.80
N ILE A 251 -9.41 1.26 17.05
CA ILE A 251 -8.37 1.40 16.02
C ILE A 251 -6.99 1.44 16.68
N GLN A 252 -6.86 2.10 17.83
CA GLN A 252 -5.62 2.12 18.61
C GLN A 252 -5.29 0.76 19.24
N SER A 253 -6.27 0.02 19.77
CA SER A 253 -6.04 -1.29 20.36
C SER A 253 -5.60 -2.33 19.32
N ARG A 254 -6.10 -2.28 18.08
CA ARG A 254 -5.57 -3.11 16.98
C ARG A 254 -4.15 -2.72 16.57
N ARG A 255 -3.79 -1.43 16.65
CA ARG A 255 -2.43 -0.96 16.38
C ARG A 255 -1.43 -1.40 17.48
N GLY A 256 -1.90 -1.64 18.71
CA GLY A 256 -1.09 -2.08 19.86
C GLY A 256 -1.25 -3.55 20.28
N GLY A 257 -2.25 -4.27 19.77
CA GLY A 257 -2.73 -5.55 20.30
C GLY A 257 -2.23 -6.82 19.60
N THR A 258 -1.07 -6.80 18.97
CA THR A 258 -0.30 -8.03 18.65
C THR A 258 0.90 -8.13 19.60
N ALA A 259 0.62 -8.00 20.90
CA ALA A 259 1.49 -8.40 21.99
C ALA A 259 0.64 -9.34 22.87
N HIS A 260 1.19 -10.51 23.20
CA HIS A 260 0.51 -11.72 23.70
C HIS A 260 -0.18 -12.50 22.56
N TYR A 261 0.47 -13.48 21.95
CA TYR A 261 1.20 -14.62 22.52
C TYR A 261 2.46 -14.96 21.72
#